data_AF-A0A955KEI4-F1
#
_entry.id   AF-A0A955KEI4-F1
#
_cell.length_a   1.000
_cell.length_b   1.000
_cell.length_c   1.000
_cell.angle_alpha   90.00
_cell.angle_beta   90.00
_cell.angle_gamma   90.00
#
_symmetry.space_group_name_H-M   'P 1'
#
loop_
_entity.id
_entity.type
_entity.pdbx_description
1 polymer ?
#
loop_
_entity_poly.entity_id
_entity_poly.type
_entity_poly.pdbx_seq_one_letter_code
_entity_poly.pdbx_strand_id
1 'polypeptide(L)' 'MENEQRCLKSDVYMRQALTIGSLLNLTGLILAFTIDTRFIVLSILVSGGLLVSGMFGWCPMAYFLAKLPFNKN' A
#
# COMPACT_ATOMS: atom_id res chain seq x y z
N MET A 1 -23.14 -12.15 -0.06
CA MET A 1 -23.39 -10.73 0.30
C MET A 1 -22.19 -10.03 0.95
N GLU A 2 -21.15 -10.73 1.47
CA GLU A 2 -19.91 -10.08 1.98
C GLU A 2 -18.92 -9.61 0.89
N ASN A 3 -19.00 -10.17 -0.32
CA ASN A 3 -18.05 -9.87 -1.41
C ASN A 3 -18.31 -8.50 -2.07
N GLU A 4 -19.56 -8.02 -2.03
CA GLU A 4 -19.97 -6.74 -2.65
C GLU A 4 -19.58 -5.54 -1.77
N GLN A 5 -19.69 -5.67 -0.43
CA GLN A 5 -19.25 -4.66 0.55
C GLN A 5 -17.72 -4.51 0.60
N ARG A 6 -16.96 -5.58 0.30
CA ARG A 6 -15.49 -5.53 0.19
C ARG A 6 -15.04 -4.66 -0.98
N CYS A 7 -15.68 -4.73 -2.16
CA CYS A 7 -15.31 -3.90 -3.30
C CYS A 7 -15.57 -2.41 -3.06
N LEU A 8 -16.76 -2.06 -2.57
CA LEU A 8 -17.19 -0.66 -2.38
C LEU A 8 -16.39 0.08 -1.29
N LYS A 9 -16.01 -0.63 -0.22
CA LYS A 9 -15.13 -0.10 0.83
C LYS A 9 -13.64 -0.17 0.43
N SER A 10 -13.24 -1.17 -0.37
CA SER A 10 -11.87 -1.30 -0.88
C SER A 10 -11.49 -0.13 -1.78
N ASP A 11 -12.43 0.51 -2.48
CA ASP A 11 -12.09 1.66 -3.33
C ASP A 11 -11.32 2.77 -2.58
N VAL A 12 -11.78 3.16 -1.38
CA VAL A 12 -11.07 4.18 -0.57
C VAL A 12 -9.72 3.68 -0.10
N TYR A 13 -9.62 2.42 0.33
CA TYR A 13 -8.36 1.86 0.83
C TYR A 13 -7.35 1.59 -0.26
N MET A 14 -7.80 1.22 -1.45
CA MET A 14 -6.97 1.00 -2.63
C MET A 14 -6.43 2.34 -3.14
N ARG A 15 -7.28 3.37 -3.19
CA ARG A 15 -6.85 4.76 -3.47
C ARG A 15 -5.80 5.23 -2.46
N GLN A 16 -6.06 5.05 -1.16
CA GLN A 16 -5.14 5.45 -0.10
C GLN A 16 -3.81 4.69 -0.16
N ALA A 17 -3.85 3.36 -0.35
CA ALA A 17 -2.65 2.54 -0.46
C ALA A 17 -1.81 2.90 -1.70
N LEU A 18 -2.45 3.20 -2.84
CA LEU A 18 -1.75 3.63 -4.05
C LEU A 18 -1.10 5.01 -3.86
N THR A 19 -1.82 5.99 -3.32
CA THR A 19 -1.30 7.34 -3.06
C THR A 19 -0.13 7.29 -2.09
N ILE A 20 -0.27 6.60 -0.96
CA ILE A 20 0.80 6.50 0.05
C ILE A 20 2.00 5.71 -0.50
N GLY A 21 1.76 4.58 -1.17
CA GLY A 21 2.83 3.75 -1.72
C GLY A 21 3.63 4.45 -2.81
N SER A 22 2.95 5.17 -3.71
CA SER A 22 3.60 5.97 -4.75
C SER A 22 4.36 7.17 -4.20
N LEU A 23 3.81 7.89 -3.21
CA LEU A 23 4.52 8.97 -2.51
C LEU A 23 5.80 8.44 -1.85
N LEU A 24 5.70 7.31 -1.14
CA LEU A 24 6.85 6.70 -0.48
C LEU A 24 7.93 6.28 -1.49
N ASN A 25 7.53 5.75 -2.65
CA ASN A 25 8.45 5.39 -3.72
C ASN A 25 9.13 6.62 -4.34
N LEU A 26 8.39 7.70 -4.61
CA LEU A 26 8.94 8.96 -5.12
C LEU A 26 9.93 9.56 -4.12
N THR A 27 9.56 9.63 -2.84
CA THR A 27 10.45 10.14 -1.80
C THR A 27 11.71 9.27 -1.65
N GLY A 28 11.57 7.94 -1.70
CA GLY A 28 12.70 7.01 -1.66
C GLY A 28 13.67 7.21 -2.83
N LEU A 29 13.13 7.44 -4.04
CA LEU A 29 13.94 7.69 -5.23
C LEU A 29 14.66 9.04 -5.18
N ILE A 30 13.99 10.09 -4.71
CA ILE A 30 14.60 11.42 -4.49
C ILE A 30 15.72 11.34 -3.46
N LEU A 31 15.50 10.59 -2.37
CA LEU A 31 16.50 10.41 -1.32
C LEU A 31 17.71 9.59 -1.81
N ALA A 32 17.47 8.58 -2.65
CA ALA A 32 18.55 7.79 -3.25
C ALA A 32 19.46 8.61 -4.17
N PHE A 33 18.90 9.60 -4.87
CA PHE A 33 19.69 10.52 -5.68
C PHE A 33 20.47 11.54 -4.83
N THR A 34 19.94 11.91 -3.66
CA THR A 34 20.49 13.00 -2.83
C THR A 34 21.51 12.52 -1.81
N ILE A 35 21.34 11.32 -1.25
CA ILE A 35 22.17 10.83 -0.13
C ILE A 35 23.06 9.66 -0.57
N ASP A 36 22.47 8.52 -0.96
CA ASP A 36 23.23 7.31 -1.30
C ASP A 36 22.36 6.32 -2.09
N THR A 37 22.96 5.64 -3.07
CA THR A 37 22.26 4.65 -3.93
C THR A 37 21.65 3.49 -3.13
N ARG A 38 22.12 3.24 -1.89
CA ARG A 38 21.55 2.21 -1.00
C ARG A 38 20.06 2.39 -0.70
N PHE A 39 19.52 3.61 -0.79
CA PHE A 39 18.09 3.87 -0.58
C PHE A 39 17.19 3.31 -1.70
N ILE A 40 17.74 2.94 -2.86
CA ILE A 40 16.99 2.27 -3.94
C ILE A 40 16.38 0.94 -3.46
N VAL A 41 17.03 0.25 -2.52
CA VAL A 41 16.54 -1.01 -1.96
C VAL A 41 15.15 -0.82 -1.33
N LEU A 42 14.90 0.32 -0.67
CA LEU A 42 13.60 0.63 -0.07
C LEU A 42 12.52 0.84 -1.13
N SER A 43 12.83 1.59 -2.20
CA SER A 43 11.90 1.81 -3.32
C SER A 43 11.53 0.50 -4.05
N ILE A 44 12.52 -0.36 -4.29
CA ILE A 44 12.30 -1.66 -4.92
C ILE A 44 11.44 -2.55 -4.03
N LEU A 45 11.71 -2.58 -2.72
CA LEU A 45 10.93 -3.37 -1.76
C LEU A 45 9.46 -2.92 -1.74
N VAL A 46 9.20 -1.61 -1.65
CA VAL A 46 7.84 -1.05 -1.64
C VAL A 46 7.11 -1.35 -2.95
N SER A 47 7.76 -1.10 -4.08
CA SER A 47 7.16 -1.33 -5.42
C SER A 47 6.90 -2.81 -5.67
N GLY A 48 7.84 -3.68 -5.28
CA GLY A 48 7.68 -5.13 -5.34
C GLY A 48 6.51 -5.62 -4.49
N GLY A 49 6.38 -5.10 -3.26
CA GLY A 49 5.24 -5.39 -2.38
C GLY A 49 3.90 -4.96 -2.96
N LEU A 50 3.85 -3.85 -3.70
CA LEU A 50 2.65 -3.38 -4.39
C LEU A 50 2.24 -4.30 -5.56
N LEU A 51 3.23 -4.77 -6.34
CA LEU A 51 2.99 -5.73 -7.44
C LEU A 51 2.46 -7.06 -6.90
N VAL A 52 3.10 -7.60 -5.86
CA VAL A 52 2.66 -8.82 -5.18
C VAL A 52 1.24 -8.63 -4.61
N SER A 53 0.94 -7.49 -3.97
CA SER A 53 -0.40 -7.20 -3.46
C SER A 53 -1.48 -7.22 -4.55
N GLY A 54 -1.17 -6.68 -5.74
CA GLY A 54 -2.05 -6.71 -6.90
C GLY A 54 -2.25 -8.12 -7.47
N MET A 55 -1.18 -8.92 -7.54
CA MET A 55 -1.25 -10.31 -8.03
C MET A 55 -2.03 -11.23 -7.09
N PHE A 56 -1.86 -11.09 -5.78
CA PHE A 56 -2.51 -11.94 -4.78
C PHE A 56 -3.87 -11.41 -4.31
N GLY A 57 -4.27 -10.20 -4.72
CA GLY A 57 -5.51 -9.57 -4.26
C GLY A 57 -5.51 -9.24 -2.76
N TRP A 58 -4.32 -9.15 -2.16
CA TRP A 58 -4.17 -8.94 -0.72
C TRP A 58 -3.55 -7.57 -0.45
N CYS A 59 -4.35 -6.65 0.08
CA CYS A 59 -3.89 -5.32 0.48
C CYS A 59 -3.65 -5.28 2.01
N PRO A 60 -2.40 -5.22 2.50
CA PRO A 60 -2.10 -5.31 3.93
C PRO A 60 -2.69 -4.16 4.75
N MET A 61 -2.81 -2.98 4.14
CA MET A 61 -3.50 -1.83 4.74
C MET A 61 -4.95 -2.17 5.08
N ALA A 62 -5.68 -2.81 4.15
CA ALA A 62 -7.06 -3.22 4.37
C ALA A 62 -7.17 -4.30 5.46
N TYR A 63 -6.19 -5.21 5.54
CA TYR A 63 -6.13 -6.21 6.61
C TYR A 63 -5.93 -5.58 7.99
N PHE A 64 -5.09 -4.55 8.10
CA PHE A 64 -4.88 -3.81 9.35
C PHE A 64 -6.15 -3.08 9.82
N LEU A 65 -6.86 -2.43 8.90
CA LEU A 65 -8.12 -1.76 9.22
C LEU A 65 -9.24 -2.73 9.62
N ALA A 66 -9.26 -3.93 9.04
CA ALA A 66 -10.21 -4.96 9.45
C ALA A 66 -10.02 -5.43 10.90
N LYS A 67 -8.83 -5.24 11.47
CA LYS A 67 -8.49 -5.68 12.83
C LYS A 67 -8.64 -4.58 13.89
N LEU A 68 -8.83 -3.33 13.47
CA LEU A 68 -9.02 -2.20 14.39
C LEU A 68 -10.43 -2.26 15.02
N PRO A 69 -10.55 -2.17 16.37
CA PRO A 69 -11.82 -2.35 17.09
C PRO A 69 -12.84 -1.22 16.84
N PHE A 70 -12.39 -0.11 16.26
CA PHE A 70 -13.21 1.08 15.96
C PHE A 70 -14.13 0.90 14.73
N ASN A 71 -13.98 -0.18 13.95
CA ASN A 71 -14.82 -0.50 12.78
C ASN A 71 -15.93 -1.52 13.14
N LYS A 72 -16.32 -1.64 14.41
CA LYS A 72 -17.33 -2.61 14.90
C LYS A 72 -18.60 -1.93 15.41
N ASN A 73 -19.15 -0.99 14.64
CA ASN A 73 -20.46 -0.39 14.91
C ASN A 73 -21.23 -0.20 13.61
#